data_AF-A0A151TUK9-F1
#
_entry.id   AF-A0A151TUK9-F1
#
_cell.length_a   1.000
_cell.length_b   1.000
_cell.length_c   1.000
_cell.angle_alpha   90.00
_cell.angle_beta   90.00
_cell.angle_gamma   90.00
#
_symmetry.space_group_name_H-M   'P 1'
#
loop_
_entity.id
_entity.type
_entity.pdbx_description
1 polymer ?
#
loop_
_entity_poly.entity_id
_entity_poly.type
_entity_poly.pdbx_seq_one_letter_code
_entity_poly.pdbx_strand_id
1 'polypeptide(L)'
;MAKRPCPSQNPRVDNLNDVERLLDAFLSLSDLPSLSLDLSFERLLHSLPPDSDLIDRALKMGSLLLDAAKHSSRKRASNHNSLAWPLPPDLTIKVFSMLDTQSLCYASATCSLFSKCAKDPLCYANLDLTTLVPKVNNAVVATMIQRAGKALRSLKLGVVPGATTLGSCPPFVCTIRHSIVEVSNFSWNDKRSRQGRESSILTRCCLSPLSGDGGAPGALLRKLHLYNIERMDNASLSVALSACPSLLDLEIVGL
;
A
#
# COMPACT_ATOMS: atom_id res chain seq x y z
N MET A 1 -8.30 29.49 -54.09
CA MET A 1 -7.57 28.26 -53.72
C MET A 1 -8.47 27.39 -52.85
N ALA A 2 -8.95 26.27 -53.37
CA ALA A 2 -9.79 25.32 -52.65
C ALA A 2 -8.93 24.43 -51.74
N LYS A 3 -9.24 24.39 -50.43
CA LYS A 3 -8.65 23.41 -49.50
C LYS A 3 -9.37 22.08 -49.69
N ARG A 4 -8.66 21.04 -50.13
CA ARG A 4 -9.14 19.65 -50.07
C ARG A 4 -9.14 19.16 -48.62
N PRO A 5 -10.16 18.44 -48.14
CA PRO A 5 -10.08 17.69 -46.90
C PRO A 5 -9.27 16.41 -47.13
N CYS A 6 -8.27 16.16 -46.28
CA CYS A 6 -7.62 14.85 -46.18
C CYS A 6 -8.53 13.88 -45.41
N PRO A 7 -8.72 12.62 -45.84
CA PRO A 7 -9.45 11.64 -45.07
C PRO A 7 -8.53 11.05 -43.99
N SER A 8 -8.83 11.31 -42.71
CA SER A 8 -8.22 10.57 -41.60
C SER A 8 -8.96 9.25 -41.40
N GLN A 9 -8.68 8.25 -42.23
CA GLN A 9 -8.98 6.88 -41.84
C GLN A 9 -7.91 6.43 -40.86
N ASN A 10 -8.29 6.27 -39.60
CA ASN A 10 -7.41 5.82 -38.54
C ASN A 10 -7.70 4.32 -38.33
N PRO A 11 -6.93 3.38 -38.92
CA PRO A 11 -7.23 1.94 -38.90
C PRO A 11 -7.11 1.28 -37.51
N ARG A 12 -6.91 2.07 -36.45
CA ARG A 12 -6.78 1.59 -35.06
C ARG A 12 -8.12 1.34 -34.37
N VAL A 13 -9.21 1.93 -34.86
CA VAL A 13 -10.53 1.82 -34.21
C VAL A 13 -11.23 0.51 -34.60
N ASP A 14 -11.09 0.06 -35.84
CA ASP A 14 -11.75 -1.17 -36.31
C ASP A 14 -11.20 -2.44 -35.65
N ASN A 15 -9.87 -2.53 -35.48
CA ASN A 15 -9.22 -3.66 -34.80
C ASN A 15 -9.59 -3.81 -33.32
N LEU A 16 -10.01 -2.73 -32.65
CA LEU A 16 -10.32 -2.74 -31.22
C LEU A 16 -11.67 -3.42 -30.97
N ASN A 17 -12.65 -3.14 -31.83
CA ASN A 17 -13.99 -3.74 -31.77
C ASN A 17 -13.95 -5.26 -32.03
N ASP A 18 -13.04 -5.73 -32.89
CA ASP A 18 -12.90 -7.15 -33.20
C ASP A 18 -12.28 -7.93 -32.03
N VAL A 19 -11.31 -7.34 -31.33
CA VAL A 19 -10.72 -7.94 -30.13
C VAL A 19 -11.73 -8.00 -28.99
N GLU A 20 -12.54 -6.94 -28.80
CA GLU A 20 -13.61 -6.93 -27.80
C GLU A 20 -14.64 -8.04 -28.05
N ARG A 21 -15.07 -8.23 -29.30
CA ARG A 21 -16.00 -9.31 -29.67
C ARG A 21 -15.41 -10.70 -29.46
N LEU A 22 -14.15 -10.91 -29.85
CA LEU A 22 -13.46 -12.19 -29.63
C LEU A 22 -13.31 -12.50 -28.14
N LEU A 23 -12.99 -11.48 -27.34
CA LEU A 23 -12.87 -11.62 -25.89
C LEU A 23 -14.23 -11.94 -25.25
N ASP A 24 -15.29 -11.24 -25.65
CA ASP A 24 -16.66 -11.47 -25.18
C ASP A 24 -17.14 -12.90 -25.52
N ALA A 25 -16.91 -13.34 -26.76
CA ALA A 25 -17.19 -14.71 -27.19
C ALA A 25 -16.40 -15.73 -26.38
N PHE A 26 -15.11 -15.50 -26.12
CA PHE A 26 -14.27 -16.37 -25.30
C PHE A 26 -14.75 -16.44 -23.85
N LEU A 27 -15.09 -15.30 -23.24
CA LEU A 27 -15.60 -15.24 -21.87
C LEU A 27 -16.96 -15.93 -21.73
N SER A 28 -17.82 -15.82 -22.75
CA SER A 28 -19.11 -16.51 -22.81
C SER A 28 -18.97 -18.05 -22.83
N LEU A 29 -17.79 -18.57 -23.15
CA LEU A 29 -17.54 -20.01 -23.03
C LEU A 29 -17.58 -20.50 -21.58
N SER A 30 -17.33 -19.62 -20.60
CA SER A 30 -17.37 -19.98 -19.18
C SER A 30 -18.77 -20.36 -18.68
N ASP A 31 -19.82 -19.95 -19.40
CA ASP A 31 -21.21 -20.27 -19.08
C ASP A 31 -21.65 -21.65 -19.62
N LEU A 32 -20.80 -22.33 -20.43
CA LEU A 32 -21.10 -23.64 -20.98
C LEU A 32 -20.78 -24.76 -19.97
N PRO A 33 -21.79 -25.52 -19.48
CA PRO A 33 -21.61 -26.51 -18.41
C PRO A 33 -20.77 -27.74 -18.79
N SER A 34 -20.43 -27.91 -20.07
CA SER A 34 -19.71 -29.08 -20.62
C SER A 34 -18.45 -28.73 -21.41
N LEU A 35 -17.96 -27.49 -21.32
CA LEU A 35 -16.77 -27.07 -22.04
C LEU A 35 -15.51 -27.72 -21.44
N SER A 36 -14.94 -28.70 -22.14
CA SER A 36 -13.58 -29.17 -21.86
C SER A 36 -12.57 -28.36 -22.65
N LEU A 37 -12.16 -27.21 -22.07
CA LEU A 37 -11.06 -26.40 -22.61
C LEU A 37 -9.79 -27.23 -22.78
N ASP A 38 -9.54 -28.17 -21.87
CA ASP A 38 -8.39 -29.07 -21.87
C ASP A 38 -8.37 -29.96 -23.11
N LEU A 39 -9.46 -30.69 -23.39
CA LEU A 39 -9.57 -31.56 -24.59
C LEU A 39 -9.51 -30.78 -25.91
N SER A 40 -10.01 -29.54 -25.92
CA SER A 40 -9.92 -28.67 -27.09
C SER A 40 -8.51 -28.13 -27.30
N PHE A 41 -7.80 -27.81 -26.22
CA PHE A 41 -6.42 -27.34 -26.26
C PHE A 41 -5.45 -28.46 -26.66
N GLU A 42 -5.62 -29.68 -26.12
CA GLU A 42 -4.85 -30.85 -26.55
C GLU A 42 -5.05 -31.15 -28.04
N ARG A 43 -6.29 -31.11 -28.54
CA ARG A 43 -6.56 -31.26 -29.98
C ARG A 43 -5.87 -30.19 -30.83
N LEU A 44 -5.81 -28.95 -30.34
CA LEU A 44 -5.10 -27.87 -31.02
C LEU A 44 -3.59 -28.12 -31.05
N LEU A 45 -3.00 -28.58 -29.93
CA LEU A 45 -1.58 -28.95 -29.84
C LEU A 45 -1.23 -30.08 -30.80
N HIS A 46 -2.08 -31.10 -30.91
CA HIS A 46 -1.88 -32.21 -31.85
C HIS A 46 -2.02 -31.79 -33.33
N SER A 47 -2.71 -30.68 -33.62
CA SER A 47 -2.86 -30.17 -34.98
C SER A 47 -1.68 -29.30 -35.46
N LEU A 48 -0.79 -28.89 -34.55
CA LEU A 48 0.34 -28.00 -34.83
C LEU A 48 1.70 -28.74 -34.77
N PRO A 49 2.76 -28.17 -35.37
CA PRO A 49 4.11 -28.72 -35.26
C PRO A 49 4.60 -28.78 -33.81
N PRO A 50 5.51 -29.72 -33.47
CA PRO A 50 6.06 -29.88 -32.12
C PRO A 50 6.76 -28.63 -31.57
N ASP A 51 7.36 -27.83 -32.44
CA ASP A 51 8.07 -26.59 -32.09
C ASP A 51 7.12 -25.38 -31.91
N SER A 52 5.80 -25.60 -31.82
CA SER A 52 4.85 -24.50 -31.65
C SER A 52 4.96 -23.85 -30.27
N ASP A 53 4.98 -22.51 -30.25
CA ASP A 53 4.97 -21.70 -29.03
C ASP A 53 3.57 -21.59 -28.39
N LEU A 54 2.65 -22.49 -28.76
CA LEU A 54 1.23 -22.40 -28.43
C LEU A 54 0.98 -22.47 -26.91
N ILE A 55 1.74 -23.30 -26.20
CA ILE A 55 1.68 -23.40 -24.73
C ILE A 55 2.10 -22.08 -24.08
N ASP A 56 3.24 -21.53 -24.48
CA ASP A 56 3.75 -20.26 -23.95
C ASP A 56 2.81 -19.10 -24.25
N ARG A 57 2.21 -19.08 -25.45
CA ARG A 57 1.21 -18.09 -25.83
C ARG A 57 -0.06 -18.21 -25.02
N ALA A 58 -0.55 -19.42 -24.75
CA ALA A 58 -1.72 -19.65 -23.91
C ALA A 58 -1.47 -19.20 -22.47
N LEU A 59 -0.32 -19.56 -21.89
CA LEU A 59 0.10 -19.12 -20.55
C LEU A 59 0.22 -17.59 -20.47
N LYS A 60 0.82 -16.97 -21.47
CA LYS A 60 0.95 -15.51 -21.56
C LYS A 60 -0.41 -14.83 -21.69
N MET A 61 -1.32 -15.35 -22.51
CA MET A 61 -2.65 -14.78 -22.68
C MET A 61 -3.50 -14.94 -21.41
N GLY A 62 -3.47 -16.13 -20.78
CA GLY A 62 -4.18 -16.39 -19.53
C GLY A 62 -3.70 -15.50 -18.38
N SER A 63 -2.38 -15.28 -18.24
CA SER A 63 -1.83 -14.37 -17.23
C SER A 63 -2.23 -12.90 -17.46
N LEU A 64 -2.15 -12.41 -18.70
CA LEU A 64 -2.60 -11.06 -19.05
C LEU A 64 -4.10 -10.86 -18.77
N LEU A 65 -4.94 -11.84 -19.13
CA LEU A 65 -6.39 -11.78 -18.88
C LEU A 65 -6.69 -11.81 -17.38
N LEU A 66 -6.01 -12.66 -16.62
CA LEU A 66 -6.15 -12.72 -15.16
C LEU A 66 -5.79 -11.39 -14.51
N ASP A 67 -4.68 -10.77 -14.93
CA ASP A 67 -4.24 -9.48 -14.40
C ASP A 67 -5.21 -8.35 -14.77
N ALA A 68 -5.72 -8.35 -16.00
CA ALA A 68 -6.74 -7.39 -16.47
C ALA A 68 -8.06 -7.53 -15.70
N ALA A 69 -8.51 -8.76 -15.46
CA ALA A 69 -9.72 -9.05 -14.69
C ALA A 69 -9.57 -8.64 -13.21
N LYS A 70 -8.46 -9.02 -12.57
CA LYS A 70 -8.13 -8.61 -11.20
C LYS A 70 -8.05 -7.08 -11.07
N HIS A 71 -7.40 -6.41 -12.02
CA HIS A 71 -7.30 -4.95 -12.05
C HIS A 71 -8.69 -4.30 -12.20
N SER A 72 -9.52 -4.79 -13.12
CA SER A 72 -10.87 -4.27 -13.35
C SER A 72 -11.78 -4.47 -12.14
N SER A 73 -11.69 -5.64 -11.49
CA SER A 73 -12.39 -5.92 -10.23
C SER A 73 -11.99 -4.92 -9.13
N ARG A 74 -10.69 -4.72 -8.89
CA ARG A 74 -10.19 -3.72 -7.92
C ARG A 74 -10.66 -2.30 -8.25
N LYS A 75 -10.65 -1.91 -9.53
CA LYS A 75 -11.13 -0.60 -9.98
C LYS A 75 -12.62 -0.40 -9.70
N ARG A 76 -13.45 -1.42 -9.95
CA ARG A 76 -14.88 -1.39 -9.61
C ARG A 76 -15.11 -1.29 -8.10
N ALA A 77 -14.40 -2.09 -7.31
CA ALA A 77 -14.47 -2.03 -5.85
C ALA A 77 -14.06 -0.64 -5.31
N SER A 78 -12.98 -0.05 -5.81
CA SER A 78 -12.56 1.31 -5.45
C SER A 78 -13.65 2.35 -5.77
N ASN A 79 -14.31 2.25 -6.93
CA ASN A 79 -15.39 3.17 -7.28
C ASN A 79 -16.62 2.98 -6.37
N HIS A 80 -17.01 1.73 -6.11
CA HIS A 80 -18.11 1.42 -5.21
C HIS A 80 -17.85 1.95 -3.80
N ASN A 81 -16.67 1.70 -3.24
CA ASN A 81 -16.25 2.20 -1.93
C ASN A 81 -16.32 3.73 -1.86
N SER A 82 -15.91 4.42 -2.93
CA SER A 82 -15.98 5.88 -3.00
C SER A 82 -17.42 6.40 -3.08
N LEU A 83 -18.33 5.69 -3.75
CA LEU A 83 -19.73 6.11 -3.91
C LEU A 83 -20.59 5.77 -2.69
N ALA A 84 -20.30 4.65 -2.03
CA ALA A 84 -21.01 4.22 -0.83
C ALA A 84 -20.57 4.99 0.42
N TRP A 85 -19.45 5.71 0.37
CA TRP A 85 -18.96 6.48 1.50
C TRP A 85 -19.79 7.76 1.71
N PRO A 86 -20.45 7.92 2.87
CA PRO A 86 -21.41 9.00 3.07
C PRO A 86 -20.77 10.34 3.43
N LEU A 87 -19.48 10.37 3.80
CA LEU A 87 -18.84 11.58 4.30
C LEU A 87 -18.13 12.36 3.20
N PRO A 88 -18.19 13.71 3.22
CA PRO A 88 -17.35 14.55 2.37
C PRO A 88 -15.86 14.41 2.73
N PRO A 89 -14.95 14.85 1.85
CA PRO A 89 -13.51 14.75 2.07
C PRO A 89 -13.04 15.34 3.41
N ASP A 90 -13.53 16.52 3.81
CA ASP A 90 -13.07 17.19 5.04
C ASP A 90 -13.41 16.39 6.32
N LEU A 91 -14.63 15.83 6.38
CA LEU A 91 -15.03 14.97 7.49
C LEU A 91 -14.29 13.62 7.44
N THR A 92 -14.01 13.11 6.25
CA THR A 92 -13.20 11.89 6.09
C THR A 92 -11.77 12.09 6.59
N ILE A 93 -11.14 13.22 6.25
CA ILE A 93 -9.81 13.61 6.76
C ILE A 93 -9.85 13.73 8.29
N LYS A 94 -10.91 14.34 8.84
CA LYS A 94 -11.05 14.45 10.29
C LYS A 94 -11.13 13.08 10.97
N VAL A 95 -11.91 12.14 10.42
CA VAL A 95 -11.96 10.74 10.91
C VAL A 95 -10.58 10.09 10.79
N PHE A 96 -9.90 10.25 9.65
CA PHE A 96 -8.59 9.66 9.40
C PHE A 96 -7.52 10.20 10.35
N SER A 97 -7.60 11.47 10.75
CA SER A 97 -6.72 12.06 11.77
C SER A 97 -6.87 11.46 13.18
N MET A 98 -7.93 10.67 13.40
CA MET A 98 -8.20 9.97 14.65
C MET A 98 -7.85 8.48 14.59
N LEU A 99 -7.45 7.97 13.42
CA LEU A 99 -7.03 6.58 13.25
C LEU A 99 -5.59 6.41 13.71
N ASP A 100 -5.27 5.22 14.23
CA ASP A 100 -3.88 4.81 14.40
C ASP A 100 -3.19 4.63 13.03
N THR A 101 -1.85 4.65 13.04
CA THR A 101 -1.04 4.58 11.82
C THR A 101 -1.38 3.37 10.95
N GLN A 102 -1.68 2.22 11.55
CA GLN A 102 -1.98 0.98 10.83
C GLN A 102 -3.38 1.04 10.19
N SER A 103 -4.39 1.45 10.95
CA SER A 103 -5.76 1.64 10.47
C SER A 103 -5.83 2.67 9.33
N LEU A 104 -5.07 3.76 9.43
CA LEU A 104 -4.95 4.76 8.36
C LEU A 104 -4.39 4.13 7.07
N CYS A 105 -3.37 3.27 7.19
CA CYS A 105 -2.79 2.57 6.03
C CYS A 105 -3.84 1.67 5.36
N TYR A 106 -4.61 0.90 6.13
CA TYR A 106 -5.68 0.06 5.59
C TYR A 106 -6.78 0.88 4.92
N ALA A 107 -7.22 1.97 5.55
CA ALA A 107 -8.18 2.90 4.95
C ALA A 107 -7.65 3.44 3.62
N SER A 108 -6.40 3.91 3.57
CA SER A 108 -5.80 4.47 2.34
C SER A 108 -5.74 3.49 1.15
N ALA A 109 -5.69 2.19 1.42
CA ALA A 109 -5.64 1.13 0.41
C ALA A 109 -7.03 0.71 -0.10
N THR A 110 -8.11 1.19 0.52
CA THR A 110 -9.48 0.73 0.24
C THR A 110 -10.04 1.31 -1.07
N CYS A 111 -9.75 2.58 -1.36
CA CYS A 111 -10.19 3.25 -2.59
C CYS A 111 -9.39 4.52 -2.88
N SER A 112 -9.52 5.04 -4.11
CA SER A 112 -8.83 6.27 -4.53
C SER A 112 -9.27 7.52 -3.76
N LEU A 113 -10.53 7.61 -3.30
CA LEU A 113 -11.01 8.68 -2.43
C LEU A 113 -10.27 8.66 -1.09
N PHE A 114 -10.20 7.51 -0.44
CA PHE A 114 -9.51 7.36 0.85
C PHE A 114 -8.02 7.58 0.69
N SER A 115 -7.42 7.08 -0.38
CA SER A 115 -6.01 7.35 -0.71
C SER A 115 -5.73 8.86 -0.86
N LYS A 116 -6.66 9.63 -1.43
CA LYS A 116 -6.54 11.10 -1.50
C LYS A 116 -6.70 11.76 -0.14
N CYS A 117 -7.70 11.37 0.66
CA CYS A 117 -7.92 11.94 1.98
C CYS A 117 -6.77 11.62 2.94
N ALA A 118 -6.25 10.39 2.92
CA ALA A 118 -5.13 9.93 3.73
C ALA A 118 -3.78 10.56 3.34
N LYS A 119 -3.70 11.39 2.30
CA LYS A 119 -2.50 12.21 2.01
C LYS A 119 -2.49 13.53 2.76
N ASP A 120 -3.60 13.90 3.40
CA ASP A 120 -3.67 15.12 4.18
C ASP A 120 -2.70 15.06 5.39
N PRO A 121 -1.88 16.10 5.62
CA PRO A 121 -0.92 16.12 6.71
C PRO A 121 -1.52 15.87 8.10
N LEU A 122 -2.77 16.27 8.35
CA LEU A 122 -3.45 16.07 9.63
C LEU A 122 -3.63 14.58 9.96
N CYS A 123 -3.68 13.71 8.96
CA CYS A 123 -3.76 12.27 9.16
C CYS A 123 -2.50 11.69 9.81
N TYR A 124 -1.37 12.41 9.75
CA TYR A 124 -0.09 11.98 10.30
C TYR A 124 0.37 12.87 11.45
N ALA A 125 -0.53 13.65 12.07
CA ALA A 125 -0.19 14.50 13.20
C ALA A 125 0.33 13.70 14.41
N ASN A 126 -0.17 12.47 14.59
CA ASN A 126 0.25 11.58 15.68
C ASN A 126 0.73 10.26 15.09
N LEU A 127 2.04 10.10 15.00
CA LEU A 127 2.68 8.89 14.49
C LEU A 127 3.06 7.98 15.64
N ASP A 128 2.47 6.80 15.67
CA ASP A 128 2.92 5.68 16.49
C ASP A 128 3.49 4.60 15.57
N LEU A 129 4.81 4.43 15.62
CA LEU A 129 5.56 3.41 14.89
C LEU A 129 6.27 2.46 15.86
N THR A 130 5.75 2.35 17.08
CA THR A 130 6.22 1.35 18.04
C THR A 130 5.77 -0.03 17.59
N THR A 131 6.66 -1.02 17.72
CA THR A 131 6.37 -2.39 17.31
C THR A 131 6.92 -3.39 18.32
N LEU A 132 6.31 -4.57 18.42
CA LEU A 132 6.84 -5.66 19.27
C LEU A 132 8.11 -6.29 18.66
N VAL A 133 8.23 -6.22 17.34
CA VAL A 133 9.34 -6.78 16.56
C VAL A 133 9.81 -5.67 15.62
N PRO A 134 11.13 -5.43 15.50
CA PRO A 134 11.64 -4.42 14.58
C PRO A 134 11.16 -4.73 13.16
N LYS A 135 10.24 -3.89 12.65
CA LYS A 135 9.71 -3.96 11.27
C LYS A 135 9.81 -2.63 10.54
N VAL A 136 9.83 -1.52 11.27
CA VAL A 136 9.82 -0.16 10.72
C VAL A 136 11.26 0.30 10.46
N ASN A 137 11.52 0.79 9.25
CA ASN A 137 12.82 1.31 8.84
C ASN A 137 12.87 2.83 8.72
N ASN A 138 14.08 3.38 8.64
CA ASN A 138 14.31 4.82 8.50
C ASN A 138 13.55 5.43 7.32
N ALA A 139 13.37 4.70 6.20
CA ALA A 139 12.66 5.21 5.04
C ALA A 139 11.16 5.36 5.29
N VAL A 140 10.55 4.42 6.02
CA VAL A 140 9.15 4.52 6.47
C VAL A 140 9.00 5.70 7.42
N VAL A 141 9.87 5.83 8.43
CA VAL A 141 9.84 6.96 9.37
C VAL A 141 9.97 8.29 8.62
N ALA A 142 10.94 8.41 7.72
CA ALA A 142 11.14 9.60 6.91
C ALA A 142 9.93 9.94 6.05
N THR A 143 9.34 8.95 5.39
CA THR A 143 8.13 9.15 4.57
C THR A 143 6.96 9.64 5.42
N MET A 144 6.74 9.05 6.60
CA MET A 144 5.65 9.45 7.49
C MET A 144 5.84 10.85 8.06
N ILE A 145 7.06 11.21 8.48
CA ILE A 145 7.40 12.57 8.95
C ILE A 145 7.21 13.59 7.82
N GLN A 146 7.66 13.27 6.59
CA GLN A 146 7.47 14.14 5.43
C GLN A 146 6.00 14.34 5.08
N ARG A 147 5.17 13.29 5.16
CA ARG A 147 3.72 13.42 4.96
C ARG A 147 3.06 14.29 6.01
N ALA A 148 3.47 14.16 7.28
CA ALA A 148 2.97 14.99 8.36
C ALA A 148 3.39 16.46 8.20
N GLY A 149 4.62 16.71 7.74
CA GLY A 149 5.18 18.06 7.64
C GLY A 149 4.96 18.86 8.93
N LYS A 150 4.48 20.10 8.79
CA LYS A 150 4.17 21.00 9.91
C LYS A 150 3.00 20.54 10.80
N ALA A 151 2.23 19.55 10.36
CA ALA A 151 1.14 19.00 11.18
C ALA A 151 1.62 18.01 12.24
N LEU A 152 2.89 17.56 12.19
CA LEU A 152 3.44 16.60 13.14
C LEU A 152 3.41 17.14 14.58
N ARG A 153 2.76 16.41 15.49
CA ARG A 153 2.60 16.76 16.91
C ARG A 153 3.18 15.70 17.84
N SER A 154 3.05 14.43 17.49
CA SER A 154 3.54 13.31 18.29
C SER A 154 4.27 12.31 17.40
N LEU A 155 5.43 11.85 17.86
CA LEU A 155 6.21 10.80 17.21
C LEU A 155 6.65 9.78 18.26
N LYS A 156 6.24 8.53 18.10
CA LYS A 156 6.74 7.40 18.87
C LYS A 156 7.44 6.41 17.96
N LEU A 157 8.68 6.05 18.30
CA LEU A 157 9.52 5.15 17.52
C LEU A 157 10.12 4.08 18.41
N GLY A 158 10.27 2.88 17.85
CA GLY A 158 11.13 1.86 18.44
C GLY A 158 10.45 0.54 18.73
N VAL A 159 11.12 -0.27 19.54
CA VAL A 159 10.63 -1.59 19.95
C VAL A 159 10.18 -1.50 21.40
N VAL A 160 8.91 -1.76 21.67
CA VAL A 160 8.38 -1.83 23.04
C VAL A 160 8.30 -3.32 23.40
N PRO A 161 9.10 -3.81 24.36
CA PRO A 161 8.95 -5.17 24.88
C PRO A 161 7.55 -5.28 25.46
N GLY A 162 6.73 -6.18 24.91
CA GLY A 162 5.33 -6.26 25.29
C GLY A 162 5.17 -6.51 26.79
N ALA A 163 4.48 -5.60 27.48
CA ALA A 163 3.65 -6.01 28.60
C ALA A 163 2.55 -6.90 28.01
N THR A 164 2.42 -8.12 28.51
CA THR A 164 1.27 -8.98 28.24
C THR A 164 -0.01 -8.18 28.44
N THR A 165 -0.84 -8.14 27.40
CA THR A 165 -2.14 -7.48 27.38
C THR A 165 -3.04 -8.03 28.49
N LEU A 166 -3.13 -7.36 29.63
CA LEU A 166 -4.31 -7.44 30.50
C LEU A 166 -5.28 -6.34 30.05
N GLY A 167 -6.40 -6.75 29.44
CA GLY A 167 -7.55 -5.87 29.22
C GLY A 167 -7.64 -5.21 27.85
N SER A 168 -7.88 -5.99 26.80
CA SER A 168 -8.59 -5.48 25.62
C SER A 168 -9.52 -6.58 25.13
N CYS A 169 -10.80 -6.23 24.94
CA CYS A 169 -11.88 -7.14 24.59
C CYS A 169 -11.53 -7.97 23.33
N PRO A 170 -11.86 -9.27 23.29
CA PRO A 170 -11.67 -10.05 22.07
C PRO A 170 -12.54 -9.46 20.95
N PRO A 171 -12.03 -9.37 19.71
CA PRO A 171 -12.84 -8.94 18.59
C PRO A 171 -13.95 -9.97 18.37
N PHE A 172 -15.20 -9.51 18.34
CA PHE A 172 -16.33 -10.30 17.87
C PHE A 172 -16.04 -10.74 16.43
N VAL A 173 -15.56 -11.97 16.27
CA VAL A 173 -15.47 -12.64 14.96
C VAL A 173 -16.66 -13.58 14.89
N CYS A 174 -17.64 -13.21 14.05
CA CYS A 174 -18.68 -14.13 13.58
C CYS A 174 -18.00 -15.40 13.03
N THR A 175 -18.38 -16.52 13.61
CA THR A 175 -18.04 -17.87 13.18
C THR A 175 -18.59 -18.14 11.78
N ILE A 176 -17.73 -18.05 10.76
CA ILE A 176 -17.91 -18.81 9.52
C ILE A 176 -16.61 -19.56 9.27
N ARG A 177 -16.65 -20.87 9.55
CA ARG A 177 -15.59 -21.82 9.20
C ARG A 177 -15.50 -21.92 7.67
N HIS A 178 -14.48 -21.33 7.08
CA HIS A 178 -13.93 -21.82 5.82
C HIS A 178 -12.40 -21.72 5.85
N SER A 179 -11.77 -22.88 5.67
CA SER A 179 -10.34 -23.09 5.50
C SER A 179 -9.81 -22.27 4.32
N ILE A 180 -9.09 -21.18 4.61
CA ILE A 180 -8.36 -20.40 3.61
C ILE A 180 -6.94 -20.21 4.13
N VAL A 181 -6.04 -20.86 3.40
CA VAL A 181 -4.60 -20.61 3.24
C VAL A 181 -4.18 -19.21 3.74
N GLU A 182 -3.31 -19.18 4.75
CA GLU A 182 -2.61 -17.97 5.20
C GLU A 182 -1.82 -17.34 4.04
N VAL A 183 -2.41 -16.36 3.38
CA VAL A 183 -1.68 -15.40 2.53
C VAL A 183 -2.21 -14.01 2.83
N SER A 184 -1.48 -13.28 3.67
CA SER A 184 -0.81 -12.02 3.26
C SER A 184 -0.39 -11.22 4.50
N ASN A 185 0.82 -11.47 4.99
CA ASN A 185 1.56 -10.44 5.72
C ASN A 185 1.96 -9.37 4.71
N PHE A 186 1.28 -8.22 4.71
CA PHE A 186 1.75 -7.03 4.02
C PHE A 186 3.03 -6.54 4.72
N SER A 187 4.15 -7.12 4.30
CA SER A 187 5.49 -6.68 4.65
C SER A 187 5.80 -5.43 3.84
N TRP A 188 6.17 -4.34 4.52
CA TRP A 188 6.54 -3.06 3.92
C TRP A 188 7.83 -3.11 3.08
N ASN A 189 8.37 -4.29 2.82
CA ASN A 189 9.65 -4.50 2.15
C ASN A 189 9.44 -5.39 0.91
N ASP A 190 9.13 -4.78 -0.23
CA ASP A 190 9.33 -5.43 -1.54
C ASP A 190 10.41 -4.72 -2.35
N LYS A 191 11.57 -4.52 -1.71
CA LYS A 191 12.85 -4.37 -2.40
C LYS A 191 13.86 -5.26 -1.70
N ARG A 192 14.29 -6.31 -2.42
CA ARG A 192 15.30 -7.30 -2.04
C ARG A 192 16.43 -6.71 -1.18
N SER A 193 16.63 -7.28 0.02
CA SER A 193 17.97 -7.56 0.52
C SER A 193 17.96 -8.91 1.23
N ARG A 194 18.46 -9.94 0.52
CA ARG A 194 18.90 -11.17 1.16
C ARG A 194 20.20 -10.86 1.90
N GLN A 195 20.14 -10.55 3.19
CA GLN A 195 21.31 -10.69 4.05
C GLN A 195 20.87 -10.97 5.48
N GLY A 196 21.11 -12.20 5.92
CA GLY A 196 20.95 -12.61 7.30
C GLY A 196 22.00 -11.92 8.17
N ARG A 197 21.53 -11.04 9.04
CA ARG A 197 21.98 -10.74 10.40
C ARG A 197 21.12 -9.57 10.86
N GLU A 198 20.63 -9.66 12.08
CA GLU A 198 19.77 -8.70 12.78
C GLU A 198 20.30 -7.27 12.63
N SER A 199 19.88 -6.63 11.54
CA SER A 199 20.18 -5.24 11.27
C SER A 199 19.09 -4.47 11.98
N SER A 200 19.43 -3.75 13.05
CA SER A 200 18.50 -2.81 13.66
C SER A 200 17.90 -1.95 12.57
N ILE A 201 16.59 -2.12 12.38
CA ILE A 201 15.87 -1.57 11.23
C ILE A 201 15.80 -0.04 11.34
N LEU A 202 15.83 0.48 12.57
CA LEU A 202 16.05 1.88 12.90
C LEU A 202 17.51 2.13 13.26
N THR A 203 18.09 3.21 12.71
CA THR A 203 19.45 3.65 13.05
C THR A 203 19.44 5.12 13.50
N ARG A 204 20.59 5.67 13.89
CA ARG A 204 20.77 7.10 14.21
C ARG A 204 20.14 8.09 13.22
N CYS A 205 19.94 7.69 11.96
CA CYS A 205 19.34 8.55 10.93
C CYS A 205 17.81 8.60 10.98
N CYS A 206 17.13 7.83 11.84
CA CYS A 206 15.66 7.78 11.86
C CYS A 206 15.00 9.14 12.23
N LEU A 207 15.74 10.03 12.91
CA LEU A 207 15.27 11.35 13.31
C LEU A 207 15.73 12.50 12.40
N SER A 208 16.61 12.25 11.42
CA SER A 208 17.07 13.29 10.49
C SER A 208 15.94 14.03 9.76
N PRO A 209 14.78 13.42 9.45
CA PRO A 209 13.67 14.12 8.80
C PRO A 209 13.05 15.23 9.66
N LEU A 210 13.24 15.22 10.98
CA LEU A 210 12.75 16.30 11.86
C LEU A 210 13.46 17.62 11.59
N SER A 211 14.74 17.55 11.23
CA SER A 211 15.55 18.70 10.82
C SER A 211 15.46 19.02 9.32
N GLY A 212 14.75 18.19 8.55
CA GLY A 212 14.52 18.40 7.12
C GLY A 212 13.64 19.62 6.84
N ASP A 213 13.72 20.17 5.62
CA ASP A 213 12.93 21.34 5.20
C ASP A 213 13.03 22.53 6.17
N GLY A 214 14.25 22.85 6.59
CA GLY A 214 14.51 23.93 7.57
C GLY A 214 13.99 23.64 8.98
N GLY A 215 13.74 22.36 9.32
CA GLY A 215 13.19 21.96 10.61
C GLY A 215 11.67 22.04 10.71
N ALA A 216 10.97 22.26 9.60
CA ALA A 216 9.51 22.43 9.60
C ALA A 216 8.73 21.26 10.27
N PRO A 217 9.11 19.98 10.09
CA PRO A 217 8.44 18.88 10.78
C PRO A 217 8.73 18.83 12.28
N GLY A 218 9.95 19.16 12.70
CA GLY A 218 10.34 19.20 14.11
C GLY A 218 9.78 20.41 14.87
N ALA A 219 9.63 21.56 14.20
CA ALA A 219 9.29 22.85 14.82
C ALA A 219 8.04 22.81 15.72
N LEU A 220 7.06 21.99 15.35
CA LEU A 220 5.74 21.91 15.97
C LEU A 220 5.49 20.60 16.73
N LEU A 221 6.50 19.71 16.77
CA LEU A 221 6.47 18.46 17.52
C LEU A 221 6.40 18.77 19.01
N ARG A 222 5.41 18.18 19.69
CA ARG A 222 5.18 18.33 21.14
C ARG A 222 5.56 17.08 21.92
N LYS A 223 5.57 15.92 21.28
CA LYS A 223 5.83 14.63 21.92
C LYS A 223 6.80 13.79 21.09
N LEU A 224 7.87 13.30 21.72
CA LEU A 224 8.87 12.43 21.13
C LEU A 224 9.19 11.28 22.08
N HIS A 225 8.80 10.06 21.71
CA HIS A 225 9.05 8.86 22.50
C HIS A 225 9.94 7.89 21.72
N LEU A 226 11.05 7.46 22.32
CA LEU A 226 12.06 6.60 21.69
C LEU A 226 12.28 5.35 22.55
N TYR A 227 12.11 4.16 21.96
CA TYR A 227 12.21 2.88 22.66
C TYR A 227 13.21 1.93 21.98
N ASN A 228 14.25 1.49 22.72
CA ASN A 228 15.17 0.43 22.33
C ASN A 228 15.79 0.60 20.93
N ILE A 229 16.28 1.81 20.63
CA ILE A 229 16.94 2.11 19.35
C ILE A 229 18.46 2.01 19.54
N GLU A 230 18.99 0.79 19.50
CA GLU A 230 20.39 0.43 19.81
C GLU A 230 21.45 1.25 19.05
N ARG A 231 21.10 1.78 17.87
CA ARG A 231 22.01 2.50 16.98
C ARG A 231 21.86 4.01 17.05
N MET A 232 21.20 4.55 18.07
CA MET A 232 21.09 6.00 18.27
C MET A 232 22.37 6.54 18.92
N ASP A 233 22.93 7.62 18.38
CA ASP A 233 24.06 8.33 18.99
C ASP A 233 23.64 9.70 19.52
N ASN A 234 24.37 10.20 20.52
CA ASN A 234 24.06 11.47 21.19
C ASN A 234 24.10 12.67 20.23
N ALA A 235 24.95 12.62 19.20
CA ALA A 235 25.07 13.68 18.20
C ALA A 235 23.78 13.79 17.37
N SER A 236 23.28 12.65 16.85
CA SER A 236 22.06 12.61 16.03
C SER A 236 20.82 12.96 16.86
N LEU A 237 20.76 12.50 18.11
CA LEU A 237 19.70 12.87 19.03
C LEU A 237 19.71 14.37 19.34
N SER A 238 20.88 14.96 19.64
CA SER A 238 21.01 16.39 19.92
C SER A 238 20.57 17.26 18.74
N VAL A 239 20.95 16.88 17.51
CA VAL A 239 20.50 17.55 16.28
C VAL A 239 18.98 17.47 16.12
N ALA A 240 18.38 16.32 16.36
CA ALA A 240 16.94 16.14 16.28
C ALA A 240 16.19 16.98 17.33
N LEU A 241 16.66 16.99 18.58
CA LEU A 241 16.07 17.78 19.67
C LEU A 241 16.19 19.28 19.42
N SER A 242 17.32 19.72 18.85
CA SER A 242 17.51 21.13 18.46
C SER A 242 16.51 21.60 17.40
N ALA A 243 16.00 20.68 16.57
CA ALA A 243 14.95 20.96 15.59
C ALA A 243 13.53 20.96 16.20
N CYS A 244 13.37 20.61 17.47
CA CYS A 244 12.08 20.45 18.15
C CYS A 244 11.89 21.46 19.31
N PRO A 245 11.84 22.78 19.04
CA PRO A 245 11.70 23.81 20.07
C PRO A 245 10.37 23.77 20.84
N SER A 246 9.34 23.13 20.28
CA SER A 246 8.00 23.03 20.90
C SER A 246 7.80 21.75 21.71
N LEU A 247 8.86 20.98 21.97
CA LEU A 247 8.77 19.68 22.63
C LEU A 247 8.37 19.83 24.10
N LEU A 248 7.35 19.10 24.53
CA LEU A 248 6.79 19.14 25.89
C LEU A 248 6.88 17.78 26.60
N ASP A 249 6.86 16.68 25.83
CA ASP A 249 6.90 15.30 26.32
C ASP A 249 8.04 14.56 25.61
N LEU A 250 9.07 14.20 26.37
CA LEU A 250 10.22 13.43 25.89
C LEU A 250 10.35 12.16 26.74
N GLU A 251 10.28 11.01 26.09
CA GLU A 251 10.52 9.71 26.72
C GLU A 251 11.63 8.98 25.95
N ILE A 252 12.61 8.50 26.69
CA ILE A 252 13.76 7.79 26.15
C ILE A 252 13.97 6.54 26.99
N VAL A 253 13.83 5.36 26.38
CA VAL A 253 13.99 4.06 27.03
C VAL A 253 14.94 3.21 26.18
N GLY A 254 16.04 2.74 26.77
CA GLY A 254 16.95 1.78 26.11
C GLY A 254 17.70 2.32 24.89
N LEU A 255 18.18 3.57 24.94
CA LEU A 255 19.14 4.10 23.97
C LEU A 255 20.58 3.77 24.35
#